data_AF-A0A5M3Y117-F1
#
_entry.id   AF-A0A5M3Y117-F1
#
_cell.length_a   1.000
_cell.length_b   1.000
_cell.length_c   1.000
_cell.angle_alpha   90.00
_cell.angle_beta   90.00
_cell.angle_gamma   90.00
#
_symmetry.space_group_name_H-M   'P 1'
#
loop_
_entity.id
_entity.type
_entity.pdbx_description
1 polymer ?
#
loop_
_entity_poly.entity_id
_entity_poly.type
_entity_poly.pdbx_seq_one_letter_code
_entity_poly.pdbx_strand_id
1 'polypeptide(L)'
;MYDSGMTAKKIGISLPEDLYEWVRSGVDSGRSDSVSERIATVLAAERARDLWLAEQERVFGALPADPDADAYWKERLRMSPTEIDEG
;
A
#
# COMPACT_ATOMS: atom_id res chain seq x y z
N MET A 1 -30.95 6.48 3.89
CA MET A 1 -30.47 7.85 3.66
C MET A 1 -29.16 7.77 2.89
N TYR A 2 -29.17 8.12 1.61
CA TYR A 2 -27.97 8.45 0.85
C TYR A 2 -28.36 9.59 -0.08
N ASP A 3 -28.05 10.82 0.30
CA ASP A 3 -27.75 11.88 -0.67
C ASP A 3 -26.97 12.99 0.02
N SER A 4 -25.68 13.00 -0.22
CA SER A 4 -24.82 14.16 -0.02
C SER A 4 -23.78 14.11 -1.13
N GLY A 5 -24.26 14.27 -2.36
CA GLY A 5 -23.54 14.87 -3.49
C GLY A 5 -22.03 14.60 -3.57
N MET A 6 -21.59 13.35 -3.56
CA MET A 6 -20.25 13.03 -4.02
C MET A 6 -20.28 13.19 -5.54
N THR A 7 -19.62 14.23 -6.06
CA THR A 7 -19.55 14.52 -7.50
C THR A 7 -18.65 13.49 -8.17
N ALA A 8 -19.14 12.26 -8.29
CA ALA A 8 -18.47 11.18 -9.00
C ALA A 8 -18.63 11.39 -10.51
N LYS A 9 -17.51 11.53 -11.22
CA LYS A 9 -17.51 11.50 -12.68
C LYS A 9 -17.59 10.04 -13.13
N LYS A 10 -18.55 9.73 -14.01
CA LYS A 10 -18.63 8.40 -14.62
C LYS A 10 -17.53 8.23 -15.66
N ILE A 11 -16.85 7.09 -15.60
CA ILE A 11 -15.88 6.65 -16.59
C ILE A 11 -16.26 5.25 -17.06
N GLY A 12 -16.05 4.97 -18.34
CA GLY A 12 -16.09 3.60 -18.87
C GLY A 12 -14.68 3.05 -18.89
N ILE A 13 -14.49 1.84 -18.36
CA ILE A 13 -13.20 1.14 -18.40
C ILE A 13 -13.40 -0.24 -19.00
N SER A 14 -12.40 -0.72 -19.74
CA SER A 14 -12.30 -2.12 -20.16
C SER A 14 -11.18 -2.76 -19.36
N LEU A 15 -11.44 -3.95 -18.81
CA LEU A 15 -10.46 -4.72 -18.07
C LEU A 15 -10.12 -6.00 -18.85
N PRO A 16 -8.87 -6.46 -18.82
CA PRO A 16 -8.54 -7.84 -19.08
C PRO A 16 -9.45 -8.79 -18.27
N GLU A 17 -9.78 -9.94 -18.86
CA GLU A 17 -10.74 -10.90 -18.29
C GLU A 17 -10.33 -11.37 -16.89
N ASP A 18 -9.05 -11.68 -16.69
CA ASP A 18 -8.49 -12.09 -15.41
C ASP A 18 -8.67 -11.02 -14.32
N LEU A 19 -8.44 -9.75 -14.66
CA LEU A 19 -8.64 -8.63 -13.74
C LEU A 19 -10.12 -8.40 -13.45
N TYR A 20 -10.99 -8.56 -14.44
CA TYR A 20 -12.43 -8.48 -14.25
C TYR A 20 -12.92 -9.57 -13.27
N GLU A 21 -12.52 -10.82 -13.49
CA GLU A 21 -12.88 -11.94 -12.62
C GLU A 21 -12.35 -11.75 -11.20
N TRP A 22 -11.13 -11.24 -11.05
CA TRP A 22 -10.59 -10.89 -9.74
C TRP A 22 -11.42 -9.81 -9.03
N VAL A 23 -11.77 -8.71 -9.71
CA VAL A 23 -12.63 -7.66 -9.13
C VAL A 23 -14.00 -8.22 -8.75
N ARG A 24 -14.60 -9.00 -9.65
CA ARG A 24 -15.90 -9.64 -9.46
C ARG A 24 -15.91 -10.58 -8.25
N SER A 25 -14.89 -11.42 -8.10
CA SER A 25 -14.75 -12.31 -6.92
C SER A 25 -14.73 -11.55 -5.60
N GLY A 26 -14.25 -10.30 -5.60
CA GLY A 26 -14.30 -9.40 -4.46
C GLY A 26 -15.75 -9.07 -4.06
N VAL A 27 -16.60 -8.82 -5.05
CA VAL A 27 -18.03 -8.56 -4.86
C VAL A 27 -18.76 -9.82 -4.41
N ASP A 28 -18.52 -10.95 -5.09
CA ASP A 28 -19.17 -12.22 -4.78
C ASP A 28 -18.83 -12.72 -3.36
N SER A 29 -17.62 -12.39 -2.87
CA SER A 29 -17.19 -12.66 -1.49
C SER A 29 -17.73 -11.69 -0.43
N GLY A 30 -18.47 -10.66 -0.82
CA GLY A 30 -18.98 -9.62 0.09
C GLY A 30 -17.92 -8.63 0.61
N ARG A 31 -16.74 -8.56 -0.03
CA ARG A 31 -15.72 -7.56 0.33
C ARG A 31 -16.03 -6.17 -0.22
N SER A 32 -16.96 -6.08 -1.17
CA SER A 32 -17.46 -4.83 -1.75
C SER A 32 -18.88 -5.06 -2.27
N ASP A 33 -19.72 -4.04 -2.23
CA ASP A 33 -21.11 -4.06 -2.67
C ASP A 33 -21.23 -4.02 -4.20
N SER A 34 -20.19 -3.53 -4.90
CA SER A 34 -20.16 -3.47 -6.36
C SER A 34 -18.75 -3.49 -6.96
N VAL A 35 -18.68 -3.80 -8.26
CA VAL A 35 -17.44 -3.72 -9.06
C VAL A 35 -16.85 -2.31 -9.02
N SER A 36 -17.69 -1.29 -9.17
CA SER A 36 -17.27 0.12 -9.13
C SER A 36 -16.68 0.51 -7.77
N GLU A 37 -17.30 0.07 -6.68
CA GLU A 37 -16.77 0.30 -5.33
C GLU A 37 -15.43 -0.41 -5.16
N ARG A 38 -15.32 -1.68 -5.55
CA ARG A 38 -14.08 -2.44 -5.46
C ARG A 38 -12.94 -1.76 -6.20
N ILE A 39 -13.19 -1.29 -7.43
CA ILE A 39 -12.22 -0.52 -8.22
C ILE A 39 -11.84 0.78 -7.51
N ALA A 40 -12.82 1.53 -7.00
CA ALA A 40 -12.57 2.78 -6.28
C ALA A 40 -11.70 2.55 -5.03
N THR A 41 -11.95 1.49 -4.27
CA THR A 41 -11.13 1.11 -3.11
C THR A 41 -9.69 0.79 -3.50
N VAL A 42 -9.49 0.04 -4.60
CA VAL A 42 -8.14 -0.32 -5.08
C VAL A 42 -7.38 0.94 -5.52
N LEU A 43 -8.03 1.82 -6.29
CA LEU A 43 -7.41 3.08 -6.73
C LEU A 43 -7.10 4.02 -5.55
N ALA A 44 -7.96 4.05 -4.54
CA ALA A 44 -7.70 4.83 -3.32
C ALA A 44 -6.48 4.29 -2.55
N ALA A 45 -6.35 2.97 -2.46
CA ALA A 45 -5.20 2.32 -1.82
C ALA A 45 -3.89 2.57 -2.60
N GLU A 46 -3.93 2.48 -3.93
CA GLU A 46 -2.79 2.80 -4.79
C GLU A 46 -2.35 4.26 -4.59
N ARG A 47 -3.29 5.21 -4.66
CA ARG A 47 -3.00 6.63 -4.42
C ARG A 47 -2.41 6.88 -3.03
N ALA A 48 -2.94 6.22 -2.00
CA ALA A 48 -2.42 6.34 -0.64
C ALA A 48 -0.99 5.82 -0.53
N ARG A 49 -0.68 4.70 -1.19
CA ARG A 49 0.69 4.15 -1.26
C ARG A 49 1.64 5.13 -1.96
N ASP A 50 1.26 5.70 -3.08
CA ASP A 50 2.11 6.61 -3.83
C ASP A 50 2.39 7.90 -3.05
N LEU A 51 1.38 8.44 -2.36
CA LEU A 51 1.57 9.58 -1.45
C LEU A 51 2.49 9.23 -0.28
N TRP A 52 2.35 8.05 0.30
CA TRP A 52 3.22 7.59 1.37
C TRP A 52 4.67 7.45 0.88
N LEU A 53 4.90 6.86 -0.29
CA LEU A 53 6.23 6.74 -0.89
C LEU A 53 6.87 8.10 -1.17
N ALA A 54 6.10 9.04 -1.75
CA ALA A 54 6.57 10.39 -1.98
C ALA A 54 6.95 11.11 -0.68
N GLU A 55 6.18 10.89 0.39
CA GLU A 55 6.51 11.44 1.71
C GLU A 55 7.77 10.78 2.30
N GLN A 56 7.95 9.47 2.15
CA GLN A 56 9.19 8.80 2.57
C GLN A 56 10.41 9.33 1.80
N GLU A 57 10.29 9.51 0.48
CA GLU A 57 11.35 10.09 -0.34
C GLU A 57 11.66 11.53 0.09
N ARG A 58 10.65 12.34 0.40
CA ARG A 58 10.85 13.70 0.92
C ARG A 58 11.56 13.72 2.27
N VAL A 59 11.19 12.83 3.18
CA VAL A 59 11.73 12.77 4.55
C VAL A 59 13.13 12.17 4.56
N PHE A 60 13.35 11.06 3.85
CA PHE A 60 14.58 10.28 3.92
C PHE A 60 15.52 10.50 2.75
N GLY A 61 15.03 10.87 1.57
CA GLY A 61 15.87 11.17 0.39
C GLY A 61 16.66 12.48 0.52
N ALA A 62 16.25 13.36 1.44
CA ALA A 62 16.98 14.59 1.76
C ALA A 62 17.98 14.42 2.92
N LEU A 63 18.02 13.26 3.58
CA LEU A 63 19.01 13.00 4.61
C LEU A 63 20.35 12.73 3.92
N PRO A 64 21.44 13.43 4.31
CA PRO A 64 22.76 13.03 3.87
C PRO A 64 22.97 11.57 4.29
N ALA A 65 23.51 10.75 3.38
CA ALA A 65 23.91 9.40 3.73
C ALA A 65 24.89 9.51 4.91
N ASP A 66 24.47 9.06 6.08
CA ASP A 66 25.31 9.04 7.27
C ASP A 66 26.29 7.86 7.12
N PRO A 67 27.58 8.11 6.82
CA PRO A 67 28.54 7.05 6.59
C PRO A 67 28.79 6.23 7.87
N ASP A 68 28.50 6.79 9.05
CA ASP A 68 28.67 6.12 10.33
C ASP A 68 27.44 5.30 10.71
N ALA A 69 26.25 5.62 10.18
CA ALA A 69 25.04 4.82 10.38
C ALA A 69 25.19 3.41 9.78
N ASP A 70 25.80 3.29 8.60
CA ASP A 70 26.04 1.99 7.96
C ASP A 70 27.05 1.15 8.75
N ALA A 71 28.08 1.78 9.32
CA ALA A 71 29.03 1.13 10.24
C ALA A 71 28.36 0.72 11.56
N TYR A 72 27.50 1.57 12.13
CA TYR A 72 26.73 1.32 13.34
C TYR A 72 25.79 0.12 13.18
N TRP A 73 25.02 0.07 12.09
CA TRP A 73 24.10 -1.05 11.83
C TRP A 73 24.83 -2.34 11.49
N LYS A 74 25.96 -2.28 10.78
CA LYS A 74 26.82 -3.46 10.54
C LYS A 74 27.40 -4.02 11.84
N GLU A 75 27.89 -3.17 12.74
CA GLU A 75 28.43 -3.66 14.03
C GLU A 75 27.31 -4.19 14.93
N ARG A 76 26.14 -3.53 14.96
CA ARG A 76 24.98 -4.00 15.73
C ARG A 76 24.43 -5.34 15.22
N LEU A 77 24.39 -5.57 13.91
CA LEU A 77 23.98 -6.85 13.32
C LEU A 77 25.04 -7.94 13.48
N ARG A 78 26.32 -7.56 13.57
CA ARG A 78 27.45 -8.45 13.88
C ARG A 78 27.46 -8.89 15.35
N MET A 79 26.96 -8.05 16.24
CA MET A 79 26.78 -8.30 17.68
C MET A 79 25.42 -8.91 18.03
N SER A 80 24.76 -9.64 17.13
CA SER A 80 23.61 -10.47 17.47
C SER A 80 24.05 -11.91 17.75
N PRO A 81 24.44 -12.28 18.99
CA PRO A 81 24.35 -13.65 19.42
C PRO A 81 22.89 -14.05 19.52
N THR A 82 22.56 -15.19 18.92
CA THR A 82 21.50 -16.09 19.37
C THR A 82 21.62 -16.30 20.88
N GLU A 83 20.83 -15.58 21.66
CA GLU A 83 20.45 -15.94 23.02
C GLU A 83 18.93 -16.11 23.05
N ILE A 84 18.47 -17.22 22.47
CA ILE A 84 17.32 -17.92 23.03
C ILE A 84 17.93 -19.11 23.74
N ASP A 85 18.30 -18.90 25.01
CA ASP A 85 18.61 -19.97 25.95
C ASP A 85 17.26 -20.57 26.37
N GLU A 86 16.94 -21.75 25.86
CA GLU A 86 15.85 -22.58 26.39
C GLU A 86 16.36 -23.24 27.68
N GLY A 87 15.88 -22.76 28.82
CA GLY A 87 16.01 -23.37 30.14
C GLY A 87 14.65 -23.60 30.78
#